data_AF-A0A968BST3-F1
#
_entry.id   AF-A0A968BST3-F1
#
_cell.length_a   1.000
_cell.length_b   1.000
_cell.length_c   1.000
_cell.angle_alpha   90.00
_cell.angle_beta   90.00
_cell.angle_gamma   90.00
#
_symmetry.space_group_name_H-M   'P 1'
#
loop_
_entity.id
_entity.type
_entity.pdbx_description
1 polymer ?
#
loop_
_entity_poly.entity_id
_entity_poly.type
_entity_poly.pdbx_seq_one_letter_code
_entity_poly.pdbx_strand_id
1 'polypeptide(L)'
;PIYLVGCGTSYHACLLGAYYFNQLAGVAAVPVLGPQFIEQYGESVGPADTAVFVSQSGETKDVLNAVKVMRERGGRVLGVLNVLGST
;
A
#
# COMPACT_ATOMS: atom_id res chain seq x y z
N PRO A 1 6.19 6.35 7.62
CA PRO A 1 6.05 6.62 6.17
C PRO A 1 4.64 6.33 5.64
N ILE A 2 4.27 6.91 4.49
CA ILE A 2 3.06 6.53 3.76
C ILE A 2 3.47 5.67 2.56
N TYR A 3 3.12 4.39 2.58
CA TYR A 3 3.31 3.45 1.48
C TYR A 3 2.07 3.40 0.60
N LEU A 4 2.24 3.41 -0.73
CA LEU A 4 1.17 3.18 -1.71
C LEU A 4 1.45 1.86 -2.41
N VAL A 5 0.70 0.82 -2.07
CA VAL A 5 1.02 -0.56 -2.44
C VAL A 5 -0.01 -1.10 -3.42
N GLY A 6 0.43 -1.64 -4.55
CA GLY A 6 -0.46 -2.24 -5.55
C GLY A 6 0.30 -3.14 -6.53
N CYS A 7 -0.44 -3.82 -7.40
CA CYS A 7 0.12 -4.66 -8.47
C CYS A 7 -0.37 -4.21 -9.85
N GLY A 8 0.47 -4.35 -10.88
CA GLY A 8 0.11 -4.02 -12.27
C GLY A 8 -0.37 -2.57 -12.41
N THR A 9 -1.56 -2.37 -12.98
CA THR A 9 -2.15 -1.03 -13.15
C THR A 9 -2.36 -0.30 -11.82
N SER A 10 -2.70 -1.00 -10.74
CA SER A 10 -2.81 -0.39 -9.41
C SER A 10 -1.48 0.17 -8.92
N TYR A 11 -0.36 -0.48 -9.25
CA TYR A 11 0.97 0.06 -8.94
C TYR A 11 1.27 1.34 -9.72
N HIS A 12 0.88 1.41 -11.00
CA HIS A 12 1.01 2.63 -11.79
C HIS A 12 0.16 3.77 -11.23
N ALA A 13 -1.04 3.46 -10.70
CA ALA A 13 -1.83 4.43 -9.94
C ALA A 13 -1.12 4.88 -8.66
N CYS A 14 -0.38 4.00 -7.97
CA CYS A 14 0.43 4.37 -6.80
C CYS A 14 1.59 5.32 -7.18
N LEU A 15 2.26 5.09 -8.31
CA LEU A 15 3.31 6.00 -8.82
C LEU A 15 2.75 7.42 -9.05
N LEU A 16 1.60 7.51 -9.72
CA LEU A 16 0.92 8.78 -9.94
C LEU A 16 0.39 9.38 -8.63
N GLY A 17 -0.08 8.53 -7.72
CA GLY A 17 -0.52 8.92 -6.38
C GLY A 17 0.60 9.60 -5.59
N ALA A 18 1.84 9.08 -5.64
CA ALA A 18 2.98 9.69 -4.98
C ALA A 18 3.28 11.11 -5.49
N TYR A 19 3.16 11.32 -6.81
CA TYR A 19 3.26 12.64 -7.42
C TYR A 19 2.21 13.60 -6.87
N TYR A 20 0.93 13.19 -6.83
CA TYR A 20 -0.15 14.04 -6.35
C TYR A 20 -0.15 14.26 -4.83
N PHE A 21 0.25 13.28 -4.03
CA PHE A 21 0.44 13.46 -2.59
C PHE A 21 1.44 14.59 -2.31
N ASN A 22 2.53 14.64 -3.07
CA ASN A 22 3.49 15.73 -2.95
C ASN A 22 2.93 17.05 -3.49
N GLN A 23 2.34 17.05 -4.70
CA GLN A 23 1.86 18.27 -5.35
C GLN A 23 0.71 18.95 -4.59
N LEU A 24 -0.21 18.16 -4.03
CA LEU A 24 -1.46 18.67 -3.45
C LEU A 24 -1.36 18.84 -1.93
N ALA A 25 -0.62 17.96 -1.25
CA ALA A 25 -0.57 17.94 0.21
C ALA A 25 0.83 18.19 0.79
N GLY A 26 1.88 18.28 -0.04
CA GLY A 26 3.26 18.39 0.44
C GLY A 26 3.74 17.15 1.20
N VAL A 27 3.12 15.99 0.95
CA VAL A 27 3.43 14.73 1.65
C VAL A 27 4.17 13.80 0.72
N ALA A 28 5.36 13.35 1.13
CA ALA A 28 6.08 12.29 0.44
C ALA A 28 5.38 10.94 0.67
N ALA A 29 5.06 10.24 -0.40
CA ALA A 29 4.54 8.87 -0.36
C ALA A 29 5.45 7.94 -1.17
N VAL A 30 5.60 6.71 -0.70
CA VAL A 30 6.48 5.70 -1.29
C VAL A 30 5.63 4.70 -2.07
N PRO A 31 5.64 4.74 -3.41
CA PRO A 31 4.97 3.73 -4.22
C PRO A 31 5.78 2.42 -4.17
N VAL A 32 5.09 1.31 -3.92
CA VAL A 32 5.71 -0.01 -3.77
C VAL A 32 4.95 -1.04 -4.60
N LEU A 33 5.69 -1.81 -5.40
CA LEU A 33 5.12 -2.95 -6.12
C LEU A 33 4.81 -4.06 -5.11
N GLY A 34 3.58 -4.55 -5.05
CA GLY A 34 3.08 -5.48 -4.04
C GLY A 34 4.04 -6.64 -3.69
N PRO A 35 4.50 -7.45 -4.66
CA PRO A 35 5.46 -8.53 -4.44
C PRO A 35 6.78 -8.12 -3.75
N GLN A 36 7.17 -6.85 -3.81
CA GLN A 36 8.42 -6.35 -3.25
C GLN A 36 8.26 -5.78 -1.84
N PHE A 37 7.03 -5.52 -1.39
CA PHE A 37 6.77 -4.80 -0.14
C PHE A 37 7.41 -5.50 1.07
N ILE A 38 7.22 -6.82 1.19
CA ILE A 38 7.71 -7.58 2.34
C ILE A 38 9.24 -7.59 2.35
N GLU A 39 9.87 -7.91 1.21
CA GLU A 39 11.33 -7.98 1.10
C GLU A 39 12.01 -6.62 1.30
N GLN A 40 11.36 -5.52 0.90
CA GLN A 40 11.94 -4.17 1.03
C GLN A 40 11.67 -3.51 2.38
N TYR A 41 10.51 -3.76 2.99
CA TYR A 41 10.04 -2.99 4.14
C TYR A 41 9.51 -3.81 5.30
N GLY A 42 9.21 -5.10 5.13
CA GLY A 42 8.46 -5.91 6.10
C GLY A 42 9.03 -5.88 7.52
N GLU A 43 10.36 -5.91 7.66
CA GLU A 43 11.03 -5.84 8.97
C GLU A 43 11.08 -4.42 9.56
N SER A 44 11.01 -3.39 8.73
CA SER A 44 11.12 -1.98 9.13
C SER A 44 9.78 -1.30 9.44
N VAL A 45 8.66 -1.94 9.07
CA VAL A 45 7.32 -1.42 9.38
C VAL A 45 7.11 -1.35 10.89
N GLY A 46 6.52 -0.26 11.36
CA GLY A 46 6.09 -0.09 12.75
C GLY A 46 4.80 0.72 12.93
N PRO A 47 4.43 1.02 14.18
CA PRO A 47 3.14 1.63 14.51
C PRO A 47 2.90 3.04 13.95
N ALA A 48 3.97 3.76 13.60
CA ALA A 48 3.89 5.09 13.00
C ALA A 48 3.68 5.05 11.47
N ASP A 49 3.76 3.87 10.87
CA ASP A 49 3.64 3.71 9.43
C ASP A 49 2.20 3.54 8.98
N THR A 50 1.91 4.04 7.78
CA THR A 50 0.63 3.88 7.12
C THR A 50 0.83 3.31 5.73
N ALA A 51 0.02 2.36 5.32
CA ALA A 51 0.01 1.82 3.97
C ALA A 51 -1.39 1.91 3.38
N VAL A 52 -1.49 2.46 2.17
CA VAL A 52 -2.68 2.45 1.33
C VAL A 52 -2.54 1.34 0.31
N PHE A 53 -3.37 0.33 0.41
CA PHE A 53 -3.39 -0.82 -0.49
C PHE A 53 -4.44 -0.59 -1.59
N VAL A 54 -3.99 -0.56 -2.83
CA VAL A 54 -4.81 -0.29 -4.01
C VAL A 54 -5.03 -1.59 -4.77
N SER A 55 -6.27 -2.09 -4.78
CA SER A 55 -6.63 -3.31 -5.49
C SER A 55 -8.03 -3.22 -6.09
N GLN A 56 -8.13 -3.56 -7.38
CA GLN A 56 -9.43 -3.58 -8.06
C GLN A 56 -10.31 -4.72 -7.52
N SER A 57 -9.74 -5.92 -7.33
CA SER A 57 -10.48 -7.09 -6.86
C SER A 57 -10.54 -7.21 -5.34
N GLY A 58 -9.58 -6.62 -4.62
CA GLY A 58 -9.36 -6.85 -3.19
C GLY A 58 -8.77 -8.24 -2.87
N GLU A 59 -8.61 -9.11 -3.87
CA GLU A 59 -8.17 -10.51 -3.68
C GLU A 59 -6.73 -10.75 -4.17
N THR A 60 -5.99 -9.67 -4.45
CA THR A 60 -4.61 -9.79 -4.97
C THR A 60 -3.69 -10.31 -3.86
N LYS A 61 -3.23 -11.56 -3.98
CA LYS A 61 -2.48 -12.26 -2.92
C LYS A 61 -1.27 -11.49 -2.37
N ASP A 62 -0.46 -10.90 -3.24
CA ASP A 62 0.72 -10.15 -2.79
C ASP A 62 0.33 -8.92 -1.96
N VAL A 63 -0.77 -8.27 -2.31
CA VAL A 63 -1.35 -7.15 -1.55
C VAL A 63 -1.87 -7.65 -0.21
N LEU A 64 -2.60 -8.76 -0.17
CA LEU A 64 -3.11 -9.35 1.06
C LEU A 64 -1.99 -9.79 2.01
N ASN A 65 -0.90 -10.36 1.49
CA ASN A 65 0.27 -10.71 2.27
C ASN A 65 0.91 -9.46 2.90
N ALA A 66 1.03 -8.38 2.13
CA ALA A 66 1.55 -7.11 2.63
C ALA A 66 0.63 -6.47 3.68
N VAL A 67 -0.70 -6.54 3.50
CA VAL A 67 -1.69 -6.11 4.51
C VAL A 67 -1.49 -6.87 5.82
N LYS A 68 -1.31 -8.20 5.75
CA LYS A 68 -1.09 -9.04 6.92
C LYS A 68 0.17 -8.60 7.68
N VAL A 69 1.31 -8.47 7.00
CA VAL A 69 2.57 -8.01 7.61
C VAL A 69 2.39 -6.61 8.23
N MET A 70 1.73 -5.69 7.53
CA MET A 70 1.49 -4.34 8.04
C MET A 70 0.70 -4.36 9.36
N ARG A 71 -0.36 -5.17 9.45
CA ARG A 71 -1.16 -5.33 10.68
C ARG A 71 -0.37 -5.99 11.81
N GLU A 72 0.37 -7.06 11.51
CA GLU A 72 1.18 -7.79 12.49
C GLU A 72 2.27 -6.90 13.11
N ARG A 73 2.81 -5.96 12.34
CA ARG A 73 3.81 -4.98 12.80
C ARG A 73 3.19 -3.73 13.46
N GLY A 74 1.86 -3.68 13.60
CA GLY A 74 1.13 -2.58 14.22
C GLY A 74 0.94 -1.34 13.33
N GLY A 75 1.32 -1.43 12.05
CA GLY A 75 1.15 -0.36 11.08
C GLY A 75 -0.32 -0.13 10.69
N ARG A 76 -0.64 1.09 10.29
CA ARG A 76 -1.99 1.46 9.87
C ARG A 76 -2.26 1.02 8.44
N VAL A 77 -3.37 0.32 8.24
CA VAL A 77 -3.83 -0.18 6.92
C VAL A 77 -5.01 0.64 6.43
N LEU A 78 -4.92 1.13 5.19
CA LEU A 78 -6.01 1.76 4.45
C LEU A 78 -6.18 1.03 3.11
N GLY A 79 -7.41 0.96 2.59
CA GLY A 79 -7.72 0.27 1.34
C GLY A 79 -8.42 1.19 0.33
N VAL A 80 -7.97 1.16 -0.92
CA VAL A 80 -8.69 1.71 -2.07
C VAL A 80 -9.12 0.52 -2.92
N LEU A 81 -10.40 0.17 -2.80
CA LEU A 81 -10.99 -1.06 -3.30
C LEU A 81 -12.21 -0.75 -4.17
N ASN A 82 -12.47 -1.60 -5.16
CA ASN A 82 -13.63 -1.45 -6.04
C ASN A 82 -14.72 -2.52 -5.80
N VAL A 83 -14.44 -3.51 -4.95
CA VAL A 83 -15.39 -4.58 -4.61
C VAL A 83 -15.69 -4.51 -3.11
N LEU A 84 -16.94 -4.19 -2.78
CA LEU A 84 -17.39 -4.20 -1.38
C LEU A 84 -17.38 -5.63 -0.83
N GLY A 85 -16.88 -5.80 0.39
CA GLY A 85 -16.80 -7.11 1.05
C GLY A 85 -15.66 -8.00 0.56
N SER A 86 -14.71 -7.47 -0.22
CA SER A 86 -13.46 -8.18 -0.50
C SER A 86 -12.62 -8.34 0.77
N THR A 87 -11.70 -9.31 0.74
CA THR A 87 -10.79 -9.67 1.84
C THR A 87 -9.90 -8.51 2.30
#